data_AF-A0A2C9LSY8-F1
#
_entry.id   AF-A0A2C9LSY8-F1
#
_cell.length_a   1.000
_cell.length_b   1.000
_cell.length_c   1.000
_cell.angle_alpha   90.00
_cell.angle_beta   90.00
_cell.angle_gamma   90.00
#
_symmetry.space_group_name_H-M   'P 1'
#
loop_
_entity.id
_entity.type
_entity.pdbx_description
1 polymer ?
#
loop_
_entity_poly.entity_id
_entity_poly.type
_entity_poly.pdbx_seq_one_letter_code
_entity_poly.pdbx_strand_id
1 'polypeptide(L)'
;PQLDFNANSVAPKELLQTLTLNCSVSSSNTSQSSHVHFMYILHETTGVLASIYKTQYNAVTQDKGLTSAHGTLSSQETEESYLQLTWASPNVSQSGKYFCGAHGVTRSGAEETITINVEKITWEDLVHSFLNLHKDVNEVRQIHTSHKPEVIVLKEYIEDSMTTIHKKINEVKESQETTKQDITRIKEDLNITIASIHRQINEGEERQGIIQQDIMRSNAILNRTLTSIQTNLDE
;
A
#
# COMPACT_ATOMS: atom_id res chain seq x y z
N PRO A 1 17.25 28.47 25.41
CA PRO A 1 16.32 27.34 25.58
C PRO A 1 15.38 27.61 26.78
N GLN A 2 14.09 27.69 26.49
CA GLN A 2 13.05 27.64 27.52
C GLN A 2 12.62 26.18 27.63
N LEU A 3 12.68 25.63 28.83
CA LEU A 3 12.21 24.28 29.12
C LEU A 3 10.74 24.38 29.53
N ASP A 4 9.90 23.53 28.95
CA ASP A 4 8.52 23.33 29.39
C ASP A 4 8.39 21.89 29.89
N PHE A 5 7.80 21.72 31.07
CA PHE A 5 7.57 20.40 31.64
C PHE A 5 6.15 20.29 32.15
N ASN A 6 5.38 19.40 31.52
CA ASN A 6 3.96 19.26 31.77
C ASN A 6 3.52 17.80 31.85
N ALA A 7 2.31 17.60 32.36
CA ALA A 7 1.66 16.29 32.47
C ALA A 7 0.24 16.36 31.89
N ASN A 8 -0.22 15.25 31.31
CA ASN A 8 -1.60 15.13 30.85
C ASN A 8 -2.63 15.19 32.00
N SER A 9 -2.24 14.72 33.18
CA SER A 9 -3.01 14.82 34.41
C SER A 9 -2.06 14.92 35.61
N VAL A 10 -2.30 15.90 36.48
CA VAL A 10 -1.54 16.09 37.72
C VAL A 10 -2.01 15.09 38.80
N ALA A 11 -3.22 14.54 38.64
CA ALA A 11 -3.81 13.57 39.56
C ALA A 11 -4.48 12.41 38.81
N PRO A 12 -3.71 11.55 38.11
CA PRO A 12 -4.28 10.39 37.44
C PRO A 12 -4.79 9.36 38.46
N LYS A 13 -5.94 8.76 38.18
CA LYS A 13 -6.42 7.58 38.92
C LYS A 13 -5.55 6.37 38.60
N GLU A 14 -4.98 5.76 39.65
CA GLU A 14 -4.22 4.52 39.59
C GLU A 14 -4.97 3.46 38.75
N LEU A 15 -4.24 2.78 37.85
CA LEU A 15 -4.70 1.74 36.92
C LEU A 15 -5.76 2.14 35.88
N LEU A 16 -6.51 3.23 36.09
CA LEU A 16 -7.61 3.63 35.21
C LEU A 16 -7.22 4.72 34.20
N GLN A 17 -6.27 5.59 34.57
CA GLN A 17 -5.90 6.74 33.75
C GLN A 17 -4.42 6.72 33.43
N THR A 18 -4.09 6.96 32.17
CA THR A 18 -2.71 7.12 31.72
C THR A 18 -2.06 8.34 32.36
N LEU A 19 -0.80 8.21 32.76
CA LEU A 19 0.08 9.32 33.10
C LEU A 19 1.09 9.52 31.97
N THR A 20 1.10 10.70 31.37
CA THR A 20 2.07 11.12 30.37
C THR A 20 2.77 12.38 30.86
N LEU A 21 4.10 12.29 30.97
CA LEU A 21 4.97 13.42 31.27
C LEU A 21 5.66 13.84 29.99
N ASN A 22 5.60 15.12 29.65
CA ASN A 22 6.22 15.66 28.47
C ASN A 22 7.13 16.82 28.83
N CYS A 23 8.40 16.67 28.51
CA CYS A 23 9.38 17.72 28.65
C CYS A 23 9.87 18.17 27.28
N SER A 24 9.73 19.45 26.97
CA SER A 24 10.14 20.03 25.70
C SER A 24 11.03 21.25 25.90
N VAL A 25 11.90 21.50 24.92
CA VAL A 25 12.75 22.68 24.86
C VAL A 25 12.40 23.44 23.59
N SER A 26 11.95 24.67 23.78
CA SER A 26 11.76 25.62 22.68
C SER A 26 12.97 26.56 22.58
N SER A 27 13.32 26.88 21.33
CA SER A 27 14.36 27.88 21.01
C SER A 27 13.67 29.25 20.94
N SER A 28 13.69 29.98 22.04
CA SER A 28 13.16 31.35 22.08
C SER A 28 14.16 32.30 21.40
N ASN A 29 13.87 32.74 20.17
CA ASN A 29 14.38 33.92 19.44
C ASN A 29 15.65 34.60 19.98
N THR A 30 16.75 33.85 20.14
CA THR A 30 18.04 34.42 20.50
C THR A 30 19.09 33.71 19.68
N SER A 31 19.91 34.52 19.02
CA SER A 31 20.96 34.24 18.03
C SER A 31 22.12 33.35 18.52
N GLN A 32 21.85 32.46 19.46
CA GLN A 32 22.79 31.45 19.93
C GLN A 32 22.10 30.09 19.87
N SER A 33 22.49 29.31 18.87
CA SER A 33 22.05 27.93 18.63
C SER A 33 22.24 27.09 19.90
N SER A 34 21.20 27.03 20.73
CA SER A 34 21.23 26.28 21.98
C SER A 34 20.85 24.84 21.66
N HIS A 35 21.68 24.14 20.89
CA HIS A 35 21.45 22.74 20.56
C HIS A 35 21.49 21.91 21.83
N VAL A 36 20.35 21.32 22.18
CA VAL A 36 20.24 20.40 23.31
C VAL A 36 21.03 19.14 22.97
N HIS A 37 21.98 18.79 23.84
CA HIS A 37 22.82 17.62 23.67
C HIS A 37 22.31 16.43 24.48
N PHE A 38 21.62 16.72 25.57
CA PHE A 38 21.15 15.74 26.53
C PHE A 38 19.87 16.22 27.21
N MET A 39 18.88 15.34 27.35
CA MET A 39 17.69 15.54 28.18
C MET A 39 17.47 14.33 29.07
N TYR A 40 16.89 14.57 30.23
CA TYR A 40 16.46 13.51 31.14
C TYR A 40 15.20 13.88 31.90
N ILE A 41 14.46 12.86 32.31
CA ILE A 41 13.43 12.97 33.34
C ILE A 41 13.82 12.05 34.48
N LEU A 42 13.85 12.58 35.70
CA LEU A 42 14.11 11.82 36.91
C LEU A 42 12.98 12.03 37.91
N HIS A 43 12.83 11.06 38.80
CA HIS A 43 11.89 11.09 39.91
C HIS A 43 12.66 11.06 41.23
N GLU A 44 12.15 11.79 42.23
CA GLU A 44 12.90 12.12 43.44
C GLU A 44 13.39 10.90 44.25
N THR A 45 12.68 9.77 44.18
CA THR A 45 13.04 8.55 44.93
C THR A 45 13.71 7.48 44.08
N THR A 46 13.41 7.41 42.78
CA THR A 46 13.86 6.33 41.89
C THR A 46 15.02 6.75 40.98
N GLY A 47 15.36 8.04 40.96
CA GLY A 47 16.42 8.58 40.11
C GLY A 47 15.99 8.73 38.65
N VAL A 48 16.95 8.64 37.73
CA VAL A 48 16.72 8.88 36.29
C VAL A 48 15.82 7.79 35.70
N LEU A 49 14.66 8.20 35.23
CA LEU A 49 13.68 7.29 34.62
C LEU A 49 13.96 7.11 33.13
N ALA A 50 14.31 8.19 32.45
CA ALA A 50 14.69 8.17 31.06
C ALA A 50 15.63 9.31 30.70
N SER A 51 16.38 9.09 29.64
CA SER A 51 17.29 10.09 29.08
C SER A 51 17.45 9.92 27.58
N ILE A 52 17.84 10.97 26.89
CA ILE A 52 18.18 10.94 25.47
C ILE A 52 19.40 11.82 25.21
N TYR A 53 20.29 11.33 24.36
CA TYR A 53 21.49 12.04 23.90
C TYR A 53 21.40 12.34 22.40
N LYS A 54 22.11 13.37 21.92
CA LYS A 54 21.99 13.84 20.52
C LYS A 54 22.27 12.77 19.46
N THR A 55 23.08 11.78 19.78
CA THR A 55 23.45 10.67 18.87
C THR A 55 22.46 9.50 18.91
N GLN A 56 21.43 9.58 19.75
CA GLN A 56 20.43 8.53 19.93
C GLN A 56 19.13 8.90 19.21
N TYR A 57 18.55 7.89 18.56
CA TYR A 57 17.26 8.02 17.88
C TYR A 57 16.06 7.76 18.80
N ASN A 58 16.29 7.17 19.98
CA ASN A 58 15.26 6.83 20.96
C ASN A 58 15.75 7.17 22.37
N ALA A 59 14.81 7.46 23.26
CA ALA A 59 15.10 7.61 24.68
C ALA A 59 15.53 6.27 25.29
N VAL A 60 16.54 6.31 26.14
CA VAL A 60 16.98 5.19 26.98
C VAL A 60 16.25 5.27 28.30
N THR A 61 15.63 4.17 28.72
CA THR A 61 14.94 4.07 30.01
C THR A 61 15.42 2.85 30.80
N GLN A 62 15.45 2.99 32.12
CA GLN A 62 15.71 1.91 33.07
C GLN A 62 14.45 1.50 33.87
N ASP A 63 13.36 2.25 33.71
CA ASP A 63 12.10 1.98 34.40
C ASP A 63 11.31 0.90 33.62
N LYS A 64 11.23 -0.29 34.21
CA LYS A 64 10.49 -1.43 33.65
C LYS A 64 8.97 -1.24 33.70
N GLY A 65 8.48 -0.29 34.49
CA GLY A 65 7.06 0.03 34.61
C GLY A 65 6.56 0.98 33.52
N LEU A 66 7.44 1.63 32.76
CA LEU A 66 7.05 2.51 31.67
C LEU A 66 6.41 1.73 30.52
N THR A 67 5.31 2.26 30.00
CA THR A 67 4.69 1.75 28.77
C THR A 67 5.48 2.22 27.56
N SER A 68 5.93 3.48 27.57
CA SER A 68 6.81 3.99 26.53
C SER A 68 7.66 5.17 27.01
N ALA A 69 8.82 5.31 26.37
CA ALA A 69 9.68 6.48 26.47
C ALA A 69 10.08 6.89 25.05
N HIS A 70 9.75 8.11 24.66
CA HIS A 70 10.03 8.67 23.34
C HIS A 70 10.72 10.00 23.49
N GLY A 71 11.62 10.32 22.57
CA GLY A 71 12.21 11.64 22.55
C GLY A 71 12.98 11.86 21.27
N THR A 72 13.12 13.13 20.92
CA THR A 72 13.91 13.58 19.78
C THR A 72 14.65 14.83 20.19
N LEU A 73 15.96 14.87 19.93
CA LEU A 73 16.75 16.09 20.09
C LEU A 73 16.96 16.72 18.72
N SER A 74 16.31 17.85 18.50
CA SER A 74 16.37 18.58 17.25
C SER A 74 17.74 19.22 17.04
N SER A 75 18.28 19.09 15.82
CA SER A 75 19.44 19.86 15.36
C SER A 75 19.06 21.21 14.76
N GLN A 76 17.77 21.47 14.50
CA GLN A 76 17.27 22.68 13.87
C GLN A 76 16.67 23.63 14.91
N GLU A 77 16.82 24.94 14.72
CA GLU A 77 16.34 25.94 15.67
C GLU A 77 14.80 26.07 15.72
N THR A 78 14.11 25.56 14.70
CA THR A 78 12.64 25.62 14.53
C THR A 78 11.91 24.37 15.01
N GLU A 79 12.62 23.27 15.23
CA GLU A 79 12.04 22.00 15.69
C GLU A 79 12.28 21.85 17.19
N GLU A 80 11.22 21.52 17.94
CA GLU A 80 11.29 21.34 19.38
C GLU A 80 12.04 20.05 19.74
N SER A 81 12.94 20.13 20.72
CA SER A 81 13.51 18.93 21.33
C SER A 81 12.62 18.47 22.47
N TYR A 82 12.32 17.18 22.57
CA TYR A 82 11.45 16.68 23.63
C TYR A 82 11.85 15.29 24.14
N LEU A 83 11.40 15.01 25.36
CA LEU A 83 11.44 13.70 26.01
C LEU A 83 10.09 13.48 26.69
N GLN A 84 9.42 12.40 26.35
CA GLN A 84 8.09 12.03 26.81
C GLN A 84 8.11 10.63 27.42
N LEU A 85 7.45 10.49 28.58
CA LEU A 85 7.26 9.24 29.30
C LEU A 85 5.78 8.95 29.48
N THR A 86 5.38 7.70 29.26
CA THR A 86 3.99 7.28 29.43
C THR A 86 3.87 6.01 30.25
N TRP A 87 3.00 6.04 31.26
CA TRP A 87 2.50 4.88 31.98
C TRP A 87 1.01 4.71 31.65
N ALA A 88 0.63 3.62 30.99
CA ALA A 88 -0.77 3.30 30.70
C ALA A 88 -1.59 3.03 31.97
N SER A 89 -0.93 2.50 33.01
CA SER A 89 -1.55 2.15 34.28
C SER A 89 -0.61 2.57 35.41
N PRO A 90 -0.59 3.87 35.77
CA PRO A 90 0.25 4.35 36.85
C PRO A 90 -0.22 3.79 38.20
N ASN A 91 0.67 3.77 39.17
CA ASN A 91 0.45 3.32 40.54
C ASN A 91 0.92 4.38 41.53
N VAL A 92 0.51 4.26 42.78
CA VAL A 92 0.83 5.27 43.83
C VAL A 92 2.32 5.46 44.11
N SER A 93 3.19 4.50 43.78
CA SER A 93 4.64 4.65 43.96
C SER A 93 5.28 5.60 42.95
N GLN A 94 4.54 5.96 41.89
CA GLN A 94 4.91 6.98 40.91
C GLN A 94 4.39 8.37 41.28
N SER A 95 3.78 8.54 42.47
CA SER A 95 3.54 9.87 43.02
C SER A 95 4.84 10.47 43.53
N GLY A 96 5.02 11.77 43.33
CA GLY A 96 6.19 12.50 43.80
C GLY A 96 6.59 13.64 42.88
N LYS A 97 7.75 14.22 43.17
CA LYS A 97 8.37 15.25 42.34
C LYS A 97 9.14 14.63 41.20
N TYR A 98 8.89 15.19 40.02
CA TYR A 98 9.58 14.88 38.78
C TYR A 98 10.36 16.09 38.34
N PHE A 99 11.55 15.85 37.82
CA PHE A 99 12.46 16.87 37.34
C PHE A 99 12.75 16.55 35.89
N CYS A 100 12.58 17.52 35.01
CA CYS A 100 13.14 17.46 33.68
C CYS A 100 14.37 18.36 33.61
N GLY A 101 15.47 17.83 33.11
CA GLY A 101 16.67 18.61 32.81
C GLY A 101 17.05 18.54 31.34
N ALA A 102 17.52 19.67 30.79
CA ALA A 102 18.06 19.76 29.44
C ALA A 102 19.40 20.50 29.44
N HIS A 103 20.41 19.90 28.82
CA HIS A 103 21.76 20.44 28.75
C HIS A 103 22.15 20.76 27.32
N GLY A 104 22.60 22.00 27.09
CA GLY A 104 23.23 22.44 25.84
C GLY A 104 24.76 22.37 25.94
N VAL A 105 25.44 22.49 24.79
CA VAL A 105 26.92 22.47 24.72
C VAL A 105 27.56 23.72 25.37
N THR A 106 26.88 24.86 25.32
CA THR A 106 27.43 26.18 25.66
C THR A 106 26.69 26.94 26.76
N ARG A 107 25.57 26.39 27.27
CA ARG A 107 24.79 26.96 28.38
C ARG A 107 24.72 25.99 29.55
N SER A 108 24.75 26.54 30.76
CA SER A 108 24.30 25.86 31.98
C SER A 108 22.92 25.23 31.72
N GLY A 109 22.73 23.97 32.11
CA GLY A 109 21.48 23.24 31.88
C GLY A 109 20.27 24.00 32.42
N ALA A 110 19.11 23.80 31.80
CA ALA A 110 17.82 24.22 32.33
C ALA A 110 17.16 23.04 33.02
N GLU A 111 16.47 23.29 34.14
CA GLU A 111 15.72 22.28 34.88
C GLU A 111 14.35 22.84 35.25
N GLU A 112 13.31 22.03 35.10
CA GLU A 112 11.91 22.34 35.45
C GLU A 112 11.34 21.18 36.26
N THR A 113 10.38 21.48 37.14
CA THR A 113 9.85 20.51 38.10
C THR A 113 8.33 20.52 38.11
N ILE A 114 7.74 19.32 38.20
CA ILE A 114 6.31 19.12 38.44
C ILE A 114 6.12 18.12 39.58
N THR A 115 4.98 18.21 40.27
CA THR A 115 4.60 17.24 41.30
C THR A 115 3.37 16.48 40.83
N ILE A 116 3.45 15.16 40.83
CA ILE A 116 2.35 14.28 40.43
C ILE A 116 1.80 13.56 41.65
N ASN A 117 0.49 13.50 41.75
CA ASN A 117 -0.20 12.75 42.79
C ASN A 117 -1.10 11.69 42.16
N VAL A 118 -0.58 10.48 41.95
CA VAL A 118 -1.39 9.35 41.52
C VAL A 118 -2.38 8.99 42.62
N GLU A 119 -3.66 9.15 42.32
CA GLU A 119 -4.73 8.90 43.26
C GLU A 119 -5.08 7.42 43.31
N LYS A 120 -5.27 6.88 44.52
CA LYS A 120 -5.79 5.52 44.68
C LYS A 120 -7.18 5.42 44.06
N ILE A 121 -7.40 4.32 43.37
CA ILE A 121 -8.72 3.95 42.87
C ILE A 121 -9.70 3.76 44.04
N THR A 122 -10.92 4.30 43.90
CA THR A 122 -12.00 4.06 44.86
C THR A 122 -13.00 3.02 44.33
N TRP A 123 -13.92 2.60 45.20
CA TRP A 123 -15.02 1.72 44.78
C TRP A 123 -15.94 2.43 43.77
N GLU A 124 -16.20 3.72 43.96
CA GLU A 124 -17.01 4.53 43.06
C GLU A 124 -16.37 4.62 41.67
N ASP A 125 -15.04 4.80 41.60
CA ASP A 125 -14.29 4.80 40.34
C ASP A 125 -14.49 3.46 39.59
N LEU A 126 -14.39 2.33 40.31
CA LEU A 126 -14.61 0.99 39.76
C LEU A 126 -16.05 0.80 39.27
N VAL A 127 -17.05 1.23 40.04
CA VAL A 127 -18.46 1.17 39.65
C VAL A 127 -18.70 1.99 38.39
N HIS A 128 -18.13 3.19 38.30
CA HIS A 128 -18.24 4.02 37.10
C HIS A 128 -17.59 3.37 35.88
N SER A 129 -16.36 2.86 36.01
CA SER A 129 -15.69 2.13 34.93
C SER A 129 -16.48 0.90 34.48
N PHE A 130 -17.05 0.14 35.43
CA PHE A 130 -17.89 -1.02 35.11
C PHE A 130 -19.19 -0.63 34.40
N LEU A 131 -19.87 0.43 34.85
CA LEU A 131 -21.09 0.92 34.21
C LEU A 131 -20.83 1.41 32.78
N ASN A 132 -19.72 2.11 32.56
CA ASN A 132 -19.30 2.55 31.23
C ASN A 132 -19.00 1.33 30.33
N LEU A 133 -18.22 0.37 30.82
CA LEU A 133 -17.94 -0.86 30.07
C LEU A 133 -19.23 -1.64 29.74
N HIS A 134 -20.16 -1.74 30.69
CA HIS A 134 -21.45 -2.39 30.48
C HIS A 134 -22.29 -1.66 29.43
N LYS A 135 -22.26 -0.32 29.40
CA LYS A 135 -22.90 0.48 28.35
C LYS A 135 -22.28 0.19 26.99
N ASP A 136 -20.95 0.25 26.88
CA ASP A 136 -20.22 0.01 25.62
C ASP A 136 -20.50 -1.40 25.07
N VAL A 137 -20.50 -2.42 25.93
CA VAL A 137 -20.84 -3.80 25.55
C VAL A 137 -22.27 -3.89 24.99
N ASN A 138 -23.22 -3.16 25.57
CA ASN A 138 -24.60 -3.15 25.08
C ASN A 138 -24.73 -2.41 23.75
N GLU A 139 -24.03 -1.29 23.56
CA GLU A 139 -24.00 -0.57 22.28
C GLU A 139 -23.40 -1.45 21.17
N VAL A 140 -22.28 -2.11 21.43
CA VAL A 140 -21.65 -3.06 20.50
C VAL A 140 -22.61 -4.22 20.18
N ARG A 141 -23.31 -4.76 21.18
CA ARG A 141 -24.30 -5.82 20.97
C ARG A 141 -25.45 -5.35 20.08
N GLN A 142 -25.95 -4.12 20.26
CA GLN A 142 -27.01 -3.56 19.42
C GLN A 142 -26.55 -3.39 17.98
N ILE A 143 -25.37 -2.81 17.76
CA ILE A 143 -24.75 -2.67 16.44
C ILE A 143 -24.59 -4.04 15.78
N HIS A 144 -24.07 -5.03 16.52
CA HIS A 144 -23.92 -6.38 15.99
C HIS A 144 -25.27 -7.00 15.59
N THR A 145 -26.30 -6.80 16.41
CA THR A 145 -27.64 -7.33 16.15
C THR A 145 -28.31 -6.64 14.96
N SER A 146 -28.11 -5.33 14.78
CA SER A 146 -28.72 -4.57 13.69
C SER A 146 -28.08 -4.87 12.33
N HIS A 147 -26.77 -5.07 12.27
CA HIS A 147 -26.07 -5.31 11.00
C HIS A 147 -26.07 -6.79 10.56
N LYS A 148 -26.32 -7.72 11.48
CA LYS A 148 -26.32 -9.16 11.16
C LYS A 148 -27.28 -9.54 10.01
N PRO A 149 -28.53 -9.04 9.95
CA PRO A 149 -29.44 -9.33 8.85
C PRO A 149 -28.95 -8.75 7.51
N GLU A 150 -28.43 -7.53 7.50
CA GLU A 150 -27.93 -6.87 6.28
C GLU A 150 -26.78 -7.67 5.65
N VAL A 151 -25.84 -8.15 6.48
CA VAL A 151 -24.73 -9.01 6.03
C VAL A 151 -25.25 -10.32 5.41
N ILE A 152 -26.31 -10.91 5.97
CA ILE A 152 -26.92 -12.13 5.42
C ILE A 152 -27.53 -11.83 4.04
N VAL A 153 -28.32 -10.76 3.91
CA VAL A 153 -28.93 -10.39 2.62
C VAL A 153 -27.88 -10.07 1.56
N LEU A 154 -26.83 -9.32 1.93
CA LEU A 154 -25.72 -9.02 1.02
C LEU A 154 -24.99 -10.29 0.57
N LYS A 155 -24.78 -11.25 1.48
CA LYS A 155 -24.18 -12.53 1.15
C LYS A 155 -25.03 -13.31 0.14
N GLU A 156 -26.33 -13.42 0.38
CA GLU A 156 -27.26 -14.10 -0.53
C GLU A 156 -27.29 -13.44 -1.91
N TYR A 157 -27.32 -12.10 -1.96
CA TYR A 157 -27.28 -11.34 -3.22
C TYR A 157 -25.97 -11.59 -4.01
N ILE A 158 -24.83 -11.63 -3.32
CA ILE A 158 -23.54 -11.92 -3.96
C ILE A 158 -23.50 -13.35 -4.49
N GLU A 159 -23.99 -14.32 -3.73
CA GLU A 159 -24.04 -15.73 -4.14
C GLU A 159 -24.91 -15.93 -5.39
N ASP A 160 -26.09 -15.29 -5.45
CA ASP A 160 -26.96 -15.33 -6.63
C ASP A 160 -26.33 -14.64 -7.85
N SER A 161 -25.75 -13.46 -7.63
CA SER A 161 -25.04 -12.71 -8.69
C SER A 161 -23.87 -13.52 -9.27
N MET A 162 -23.08 -14.16 -8.41
CA MET A 162 -21.96 -15.02 -8.81
C MET A 162 -22.44 -16.23 -9.61
N THR A 163 -23.53 -16.86 -9.19
CA THR A 163 -24.13 -17.99 -9.92
C THR A 163 -24.57 -17.56 -11.32
N THR A 164 -25.21 -16.40 -11.43
CA THR A 164 -25.65 -15.83 -12.71
C THR A 164 -24.47 -15.48 -13.62
N ILE A 165 -23.43 -14.85 -13.08
CA ILE A 165 -22.21 -14.53 -13.83
C ILE A 165 -21.52 -15.80 -14.31
N HIS A 166 -21.42 -16.82 -13.46
CA HIS A 166 -20.80 -18.09 -13.81
C HIS A 166 -21.53 -18.77 -14.98
N LYS A 167 -22.87 -18.76 -14.96
CA LYS A 167 -23.68 -19.26 -16.07
C LYS A 167 -23.38 -18.53 -17.38
N LYS A 168 -23.39 -17.18 -17.36
CA LYS A 168 -23.09 -16.37 -18.56
C LYS A 168 -21.69 -16.60 -19.11
N ILE A 169 -20.69 -16.77 -18.23
CA ILE A 169 -19.32 -17.10 -18.64
C ILE A 169 -19.28 -18.43 -19.39
N ASN A 170 -20.00 -19.45 -18.91
CA ASN A 170 -20.06 -20.74 -19.57
C ASN A 170 -20.76 -20.66 -20.93
N GLU A 171 -21.87 -19.92 -21.04
CA GLU A 171 -22.56 -19.68 -22.32
C GLU A 171 -21.64 -19.00 -23.36
N VAL A 172 -20.88 -17.98 -22.94
CA VAL A 172 -19.91 -17.32 -23.82
C VAL A 172 -18.79 -18.26 -24.24
N LYS A 173 -18.28 -19.08 -23.31
CA LYS A 173 -17.23 -20.06 -23.57
C LYS A 173 -17.65 -21.12 -24.60
N GLU A 174 -18.88 -21.62 -24.49
CA GLU A 174 -19.44 -22.59 -25.44
C GLU A 174 -19.61 -21.97 -26.85
N SER A 175 -20.11 -20.75 -26.92
CA SER A 175 -20.22 -20.00 -28.17
C SER A 175 -18.85 -19.74 -28.82
N GLN A 176 -17.84 -19.42 -28.01
CA GLN A 176 -16.47 -19.20 -28.47
C GLN A 176 -15.86 -20.48 -29.07
N GLU A 177 -16.05 -21.64 -28.42
CA GLU A 177 -15.53 -22.91 -28.93
C GLU A 177 -16.21 -23.31 -30.25
N THR A 178 -17.51 -23.06 -30.37
CA THR A 178 -18.26 -23.26 -31.62
C THR A 178 -17.70 -22.38 -32.74
N THR A 179 -17.51 -21.08 -32.47
CA THR A 179 -16.93 -20.12 -33.41
C THR A 179 -15.52 -20.54 -33.86
N LYS A 180 -14.70 -21.05 -32.93
CA LYS A 180 -13.35 -21.55 -33.23
C LYS A 180 -13.36 -22.76 -34.15
N GLN A 181 -14.31 -23.69 -33.96
CA GLN A 181 -14.49 -24.83 -34.86
C GLN A 181 -14.90 -24.38 -36.26
N ASP A 182 -15.83 -23.42 -36.37
CA ASP A 182 -16.26 -22.89 -37.66
C ASP A 182 -15.13 -22.18 -38.40
N ILE A 183 -14.31 -21.38 -37.72
CA ILE A 183 -13.10 -20.77 -38.31
C ILE A 183 -12.14 -21.83 -38.85
N THR A 184 -11.99 -22.95 -38.14
CA THR A 184 -11.12 -24.05 -38.56
C THR A 184 -11.66 -24.74 -39.81
N ARG A 185 -12.97 -24.96 -39.90
CA ARG A 185 -13.64 -25.50 -41.11
C ARG A 185 -13.44 -24.57 -42.30
N ILE A 186 -13.71 -23.27 -42.12
CA ILE A 186 -13.53 -22.26 -43.18
C ILE A 186 -12.08 -22.23 -43.67
N LYS A 187 -11.11 -22.33 -42.76
CA LYS A 187 -9.69 -22.38 -43.12
C LYS A 187 -9.35 -23.59 -43.99
N GLU A 188 -9.92 -24.75 -43.69
CA GLU A 188 -9.71 -25.97 -44.47
C GLU A 188 -10.35 -25.87 -45.87
N ASP A 189 -11.58 -25.38 -45.94
CA ASP A 189 -12.28 -25.15 -47.22
C ASP A 189 -11.52 -24.17 -48.12
N LEU A 190 -10.95 -23.11 -47.53
CA LEU A 190 -10.10 -22.17 -48.24
C LEU A 190 -8.82 -22.82 -48.77
N ASN A 191 -8.16 -23.68 -47.99
CA ASN A 191 -6.96 -24.40 -48.44
C ASN A 191 -7.27 -25.31 -49.63
N ILE A 192 -8.38 -26.04 -49.58
CA ILE A 192 -8.84 -26.90 -50.69
C ILE A 192 -9.11 -26.04 -51.95
N THR A 193 -9.78 -24.90 -51.77
CA THR A 193 -10.09 -23.98 -52.88
C THR A 193 -8.81 -23.42 -53.51
N ILE A 194 -7.85 -22.97 -52.69
CA ILE A 194 -6.55 -22.46 -53.15
C ILE A 194 -5.76 -23.55 -53.91
N ALA A 195 -5.76 -24.79 -53.42
CA ALA A 195 -5.10 -25.90 -54.11
C ALA A 195 -5.75 -26.19 -55.49
N SER A 196 -7.08 -26.13 -55.56
CA SER A 196 -7.81 -26.28 -56.82
C SER A 196 -7.50 -25.15 -57.81
N ILE A 197 -7.45 -23.90 -57.35
CA ILE A 197 -7.10 -22.74 -58.20
C ILE A 197 -5.68 -22.89 -58.74
N HIS A 198 -4.69 -23.25 -57.90
CA HIS A 198 -3.32 -23.49 -58.35
C HIS A 198 -3.26 -24.57 -59.44
N ARG A 199 -4.00 -25.67 -59.28
CA ARG A 199 -4.08 -26.72 -60.31
C ARG A 199 -4.61 -26.18 -61.63
N GLN A 200 -5.70 -25.39 -61.59
CA GLN A 200 -6.29 -24.80 -62.80
C GLN A 200 -5.34 -23.81 -63.49
N ILE A 201 -4.60 -23.01 -62.72
CA ILE A 201 -3.60 -22.08 -63.26
C ILE A 201 -2.50 -22.87 -63.99
N ASN A 202 -1.92 -23.89 -63.33
CA ASN A 202 -0.87 -24.71 -63.93
C ASN A 202 -1.34 -25.38 -65.24
N GLU A 203 -2.56 -25.93 -65.25
CA GLU A 203 -3.17 -26.50 -66.46
C GLU A 203 -3.37 -25.44 -67.56
N GLY A 204 -3.70 -24.21 -67.18
CA GLY A 204 -3.80 -23.07 -68.09
C GLY A 204 -2.46 -22.68 -68.70
N GLU A 205 -1.41 -22.58 -67.88
CA GLU A 205 -0.04 -22.27 -68.31
C GLU A 205 0.51 -23.33 -69.27
N GLU A 206 0.27 -24.62 -68.98
CA GLU A 206 0.67 -25.73 -69.86
C GLU A 206 0.00 -25.62 -71.24
N ARG A 207 -1.33 -25.38 -71.27
CA ARG A 207 -2.07 -25.16 -72.52
C ARG A 207 -1.56 -23.95 -73.28
N GLN A 208 -1.26 -22.85 -72.59
CA GLN A 208 -0.69 -21.66 -73.21
C GLN A 208 0.68 -21.94 -73.83
N GLY A 209 1.53 -22.73 -73.16
CA GLY A 209 2.83 -23.16 -73.68
C GLY A 209 2.70 -23.97 -74.97
N ILE A 210 1.76 -24.92 -75.02
CA ILE A 210 1.45 -25.71 -76.23
C ILE A 210 1.02 -24.78 -77.38
N ILE A 211 0.09 -23.85 -77.12
CA ILE A 211 -0.39 -22.90 -78.14
C ILE A 211 0.76 -22.02 -78.67
N GLN A 212 1.62 -21.51 -77.79
CA GLN A 212 2.79 -20.72 -78.20
C GLN A 212 3.74 -21.52 -79.10
N GLN A 213 4.00 -22.79 -78.77
CA GLN A 213 4.85 -23.67 -79.57
C GLN A 213 4.25 -23.92 -80.97
N ASP A 214 2.93 -24.13 -81.06
CA ASP A 214 2.23 -24.29 -82.33
C ASP A 214 2.29 -23.01 -83.19
N ILE A 215 2.10 -21.84 -82.58
CA ILE A 215 2.24 -20.54 -83.27
C ILE A 215 3.68 -20.36 -83.79
N MET A 216 4.70 -20.64 -82.97
CA MET A 216 6.10 -20.57 -83.39
C MET A 216 6.38 -21.49 -84.58
N ARG A 217 5.86 -22.71 -84.55
CA ARG A 217 6.01 -23.69 -85.64
C ARG A 217 5.35 -23.21 -86.93
N SER A 218 4.12 -22.69 -86.82
CA SER A 218 3.38 -22.13 -87.95
C SER A 218 4.10 -20.93 -88.58
N ASN A 219 4.58 -19.99 -87.76
CA ASN A 219 5.37 -18.85 -88.23
C ASN A 219 6.68 -19.27 -88.91
N ALA A 220 7.37 -20.29 -88.38
CA ALA A 220 8.57 -20.82 -89.02
C ALA A 220 8.28 -21.45 -90.40
N ILE A 221 7.15 -22.13 -90.56
CA ILE A 221 6.69 -22.67 -91.85
C ILE A 221 6.39 -21.52 -92.81
N LEU A 222 5.60 -20.53 -92.39
CA LEU A 222 5.24 -19.36 -93.20
C LEU A 222 6.49 -18.61 -93.70
N ASN A 223 7.45 -18.35 -92.82
CA ASN A 223 8.69 -17.67 -93.19
C ASN A 223 9.49 -18.47 -94.23
N ARG A 224 9.64 -19.80 -94.07
CA ARG A 224 10.32 -20.64 -95.07
C ARG A 224 9.63 -20.58 -96.43
N THR A 225 8.30 -20.65 -96.45
CA THR A 225 7.52 -20.56 -97.68
C THR A 225 7.69 -19.20 -98.34
N LEU A 226 7.66 -18.11 -97.56
CA LEU A 226 7.88 -16.76 -98.08
C LEU A 226 9.28 -16.59 -98.67
N THR A 227 10.32 -17.03 -97.96
CA THR A 227 11.71 -17.01 -98.46
C THR A 227 11.84 -17.81 -99.76
N SER A 228 11.22 -18.99 -99.85
CA SER A 228 11.22 -19.80 -101.07
C SER A 228 10.55 -19.10 -102.25
N ILE A 229 9.45 -18.37 -102.01
CA ILE A 229 8.77 -17.59 -103.05
C ILE A 229 9.66 -16.44 -103.52
N GLN A 230 10.32 -15.73 -102.59
CA GLN A 230 11.25 -14.65 -102.92
C GLN A 230 12.44 -15.12 -103.73
N THR A 231 13.09 -16.23 -103.34
CA THR A 231 14.20 -16.79 -104.13
C THR A 231 13.79 -17.19 -105.54
N ASN A 232 12.56 -17.69 -105.74
CA ASN A 232 12.05 -18.04 -107.07
C ASN A 232 11.67 -16.83 -107.93
N LEU A 233 11.51 -15.64 -107.34
CA LEU A 233 11.21 -14.39 -108.05
C LEU A 233 12.47 -13.62 -108.46
N ASP A 234 13.60 -13.89 -107.78
CA ASP A 234 14.89 -13.24 -108.02
C ASP A 234 15.81 -14.01 -109.02
N GLU A 235 15.38 -15.19 -109.51
CA GLU A 235 16.01 -15.98 -110.61
C GLU A 235 15.38 -15.66 -111.99
#